data_AF-A0A6L7LEQ6-F1
#
_entry.id   AF-A0A6L7LEQ6-F1
#
_cell.length_a   1.000
_cell.length_b   1.000
_cell.length_c   1.000
_cell.angle_alpha   90.00
_cell.angle_beta   90.00
_cell.angle_gamma   90.00
#
_symmetry.space_group_name_H-M   'P 1'
#
loop_
_entity.id
_entity.type
_entity.pdbx_description
1 polymer ?
#
loop_
_entity_poly.entity_id
_entity_poly.type
_entity_poly.pdbx_seq_one_letter_code
_entity_poly.pdbx_strand_id
1 'polypeptide(L)'
;MPHRKLPRSTHRAKEHETVCPRLRTRSIIMADDITITIDGQDIPAQPGQMIIQAAMDAGLYIPYLCYYPGMKPFGACRMCVVTAEAPDREGNYRSLPGSPASCTTPISPGMRVTTQSAELQGLRRGIMDMLLSEHPHGCLTCHRIELCGPADICLRHVSVNDRCVTCPKNERCELKDTVRYLEMEMDTPLTYNNRHLPLATQDPYWDMDMNLCIVCARCVRVCDEVRGDSALTLQMRSGRSLIGTSQGTSLLESGCEFCGACIDVCPTGALVEHDYKWDKAVEEVNSICPHCPVGCEMKLEVNKRNRLIRSIPDRHAAANRGQGCFKGKFGMEFVNRRDRIKSPMIRRNGQLQQATWPEAVDFISEKLPNYRNGQYSLIASPRATNEDAYIAQKFARTVMGSNNIDVASNTRPEILKPLHEQLGYPAATNPTWDLEDSKRFLVVSSNMTEEQNVLAVPI
;
A
#
# COMPACT_ATOMS: atom_id res chain seq x y z
N MET A 1 -56.62 11.77 18.23
CA MET A 1 -56.15 11.21 16.94
C MET A 1 -54.70 10.79 17.13
N PRO A 2 -54.38 9.48 17.10
CA PRO A 2 -53.07 9.02 17.54
C PRO A 2 -52.01 9.22 16.45
N HIS A 3 -50.83 9.63 16.92
CA HIS A 3 -49.61 9.83 16.17
C HIS A 3 -49.18 8.57 15.39
N ARG A 4 -48.96 8.74 14.08
CA ARG A 4 -48.31 7.76 13.21
C ARG A 4 -46.83 7.66 13.60
N LYS A 5 -46.46 6.58 14.29
CA LYS A 5 -45.06 6.18 14.52
C LYS A 5 -44.42 5.87 13.16
N LEU A 6 -43.38 6.61 12.79
CA LEU A 6 -42.44 6.23 11.72
C LEU A 6 -41.62 5.01 12.19
N PRO A 7 -41.30 4.06 11.29
CA PRO A 7 -40.60 2.84 11.67
C PRO A 7 -39.16 3.15 12.05
N ARG A 8 -38.73 2.62 13.21
CA ARG A 8 -37.31 2.54 13.58
C ARG A 8 -36.60 1.68 12.53
N SER A 9 -35.78 2.31 11.69
CA SER A 9 -34.84 1.59 10.83
C SER A 9 -33.81 0.91 11.74
N THR A 10 -33.93 -0.40 11.89
CA THR A 10 -32.90 -1.26 12.48
C THR A 10 -31.73 -1.35 11.50
N HIS A 11 -30.89 -0.32 11.46
CA HIS A 11 -29.56 -0.45 10.87
C HIS A 11 -28.72 -1.27 11.85
N ARG A 12 -28.59 -2.57 11.53
CA ARG A 12 -27.48 -3.41 11.99
C ARG A 12 -26.21 -2.58 11.90
N ALA A 13 -25.52 -2.40 13.03
CA ALA A 13 -24.13 -1.99 13.03
C ALA A 13 -23.40 -2.89 12.03
N LYS A 14 -22.88 -2.29 10.96
CA LYS A 14 -21.90 -2.98 10.12
C LYS A 14 -20.69 -3.16 11.02
N GLU A 15 -20.53 -4.37 11.54
CA GLU A 15 -19.24 -4.84 12.02
C GLU A 15 -18.24 -4.52 10.90
N HIS A 16 -17.36 -3.56 11.16
CA HIS A 16 -16.16 -3.40 10.37
C HIS A 16 -15.31 -4.64 10.67
N GLU A 17 -15.59 -5.74 9.98
CA GLU A 17 -14.61 -6.80 9.75
C GLU A 17 -13.42 -6.11 9.08
N THR A 18 -12.41 -5.80 9.88
CA THR A 18 -11.06 -5.68 9.39
C THR A 18 -10.78 -7.04 8.75
N VAL A 19 -10.88 -7.09 7.42
CA VAL A 19 -10.60 -8.28 6.63
C VAL A 19 -9.11 -8.55 6.77
N CYS A 20 -8.74 -9.24 7.84
CA CYS A 20 -7.59 -10.12 7.87
C CYS A 20 -8.05 -11.36 7.08
N PRO A 21 -7.58 -11.58 5.84
CA PRO A 21 -8.04 -12.72 5.06
C PRO A 21 -7.64 -13.98 5.83
N ARG A 22 -8.63 -14.81 6.18
CA ARG A 22 -8.43 -16.12 6.79
C ARG A 22 -7.69 -17.02 5.81
N LEU A 23 -6.37 -16.91 5.74
CA LEU A 23 -5.53 -18.05 5.40
C LEU A 23 -5.71 -19.04 6.55
N ARG A 24 -6.55 -20.05 6.34
CA ARG A 24 -6.44 -21.32 7.06
C ARG A 24 -5.17 -22.03 6.57
N THR A 25 -4.01 -21.43 6.78
CA THR A 25 -2.78 -22.19 6.96
C THR A 25 -2.97 -22.92 8.27
N ARG A 26 -3.19 -24.23 8.21
CA ARG A 26 -2.94 -25.09 9.37
C ARG A 26 -1.52 -24.74 9.84
N SER A 27 -1.35 -24.15 11.02
CA SER A 27 -0.04 -23.94 11.62
C SER A 27 0.66 -25.30 11.66
N ILE A 28 1.62 -25.48 10.74
CA ILE A 28 2.58 -26.55 10.85
C ILE A 28 3.50 -26.07 11.96
N ILE A 29 3.31 -26.62 13.17
CA ILE A 29 4.22 -26.41 14.29
C ILE A 29 5.60 -26.86 13.82
N MET A 30 6.51 -25.92 13.61
CA MET A 30 7.90 -26.22 13.29
C MET A 30 8.57 -26.67 14.60
N ALA A 31 9.60 -27.52 14.51
CA ALA A 31 10.23 -28.15 15.68
C ALA A 31 10.88 -27.15 16.68
N ASP A 32 11.03 -25.87 16.29
CA ASP A 32 11.68 -24.82 17.07
C ASP A 32 10.70 -23.70 17.55
N ASP A 33 9.39 -23.87 17.38
CA ASP A 33 8.40 -22.87 17.82
C ASP A 33 8.33 -22.80 19.35
N ILE A 34 8.28 -21.58 19.89
CA ILE A 34 8.11 -21.33 21.33
C ILE A 34 6.66 -20.97 21.62
N THR A 35 6.15 -21.39 22.77
CA THR A 35 4.82 -21.00 23.24
C THR A 35 4.92 -19.79 24.16
N ILE A 36 4.11 -18.77 23.87
CA ILE A 36 3.90 -17.61 24.74
C ILE A 36 2.40 -17.42 24.98
N THR A 37 2.04 -16.77 26.08
CA THR A 37 0.65 -16.47 26.41
C THR A 37 0.41 -14.97 26.27
N ILE A 38 -0.54 -14.55 25.43
CA ILE A 38 -0.97 -13.15 25.32
C ILE A 38 -2.44 -13.06 25.74
N ASP A 39 -2.74 -12.24 26.75
CA ASP A 39 -4.10 -12.06 27.31
C ASP A 39 -4.81 -13.39 27.67
N GLY A 40 -4.04 -14.38 28.15
CA GLY A 40 -4.53 -15.71 28.51
C GLY A 40 -4.65 -16.70 27.34
N GLN A 41 -4.33 -16.28 26.12
CA GLN A 41 -4.30 -17.14 24.94
C GLN A 41 -2.88 -17.62 24.65
N ASP A 42 -2.68 -18.94 24.62
CA ASP A 42 -1.42 -19.53 24.20
C ASP A 42 -1.30 -19.49 22.68
N ILE A 43 -0.19 -18.93 22.20
CA ILE A 43 0.11 -18.77 20.79
C ILE A 43 1.50 -19.34 20.46
N PRO A 44 1.64 -20.06 19.33
CA PRO A 44 2.94 -20.44 18.81
C PRO A 44 3.63 -19.21 18.24
N ALA A 45 4.92 -19.07 18.48
CA ALA A 45 5.71 -17.96 18.00
C ALA A 45 7.14 -18.40 17.68
N GLN A 46 7.79 -17.72 16.74
CA GLN A 46 9.13 -18.08 16.31
C GLN A 46 10.20 -17.39 17.17
N PRO A 47 11.27 -18.09 17.57
CA PRO A 47 12.39 -17.47 18.28
C PRO A 47 12.91 -16.22 17.56
N GLY A 48 13.14 -15.14 18.32
CA GLY A 48 13.63 -13.87 17.78
C GLY A 48 12.55 -12.90 17.28
N GLN A 49 11.28 -13.32 17.21
CA GLN A 49 10.17 -12.39 16.95
C GLN A 49 10.00 -11.38 18.09
N MET A 50 9.45 -10.22 17.75
CA MET A 50 9.01 -9.22 18.71
C MET A 50 7.58 -9.55 19.19
N ILE A 51 7.22 -9.15 20.41
CA ILE A 51 5.87 -9.38 20.97
C ILE A 51 4.77 -8.91 19.99
N ILE A 52 4.97 -7.75 19.34
CA ILE A 52 3.98 -7.22 18.40
C ILE A 52 3.78 -8.10 17.15
N GLN A 53 4.85 -8.77 16.69
CA GLN A 53 4.79 -9.64 15.52
C GLN A 53 4.02 -10.91 15.85
N ALA A 54 4.35 -11.55 16.98
CA ALA A 54 3.62 -12.72 17.46
C ALA A 54 2.14 -12.42 17.70
N ALA A 55 1.82 -11.24 18.26
CA ALA A 55 0.43 -10.80 18.42
C ALA A 55 -0.28 -10.64 17.07
N MET A 56 0.35 -10.00 16.08
CA MET A 56 -0.22 -9.86 14.73
C MET A 56 -0.45 -11.19 14.03
N ASP A 57 0.50 -12.13 14.12
CA ASP A 57 0.40 -13.46 13.53
C ASP A 57 -0.76 -14.26 14.15
N ALA A 58 -1.05 -14.04 15.43
CA ALA A 58 -2.18 -14.62 16.15
C ALA A 58 -3.51 -13.87 15.97
N GLY A 59 -3.52 -12.76 15.21
CA GLY A 59 -4.70 -11.92 15.03
C GLY A 59 -5.08 -11.05 16.24
N LEU A 60 -4.16 -10.87 17.19
CA LEU A 60 -4.32 -10.01 18.37
C LEU A 60 -3.81 -8.60 18.06
N TYR A 61 -4.68 -7.60 18.25
CA TYR A 61 -4.34 -6.21 17.98
C TYR A 61 -3.72 -5.52 19.20
N ILE A 62 -2.48 -5.05 19.04
CA ILE A 62 -1.82 -4.13 19.96
C ILE A 62 -1.71 -2.78 19.24
N PRO A 63 -2.14 -1.64 19.81
CA PRO A 63 -2.05 -0.33 19.17
C PRO A 63 -0.62 0.05 18.75
N TYR A 64 -0.45 0.57 17.53
CA TYR A 64 0.85 1.05 17.03
C TYR A 64 0.69 2.20 16.03
N LEU A 65 1.68 3.09 15.98
CA LEU A 65 1.72 4.22 15.03
C LEU A 65 3.07 4.41 14.33
N CYS A 66 4.19 4.06 14.98
CA CYS A 66 5.52 4.14 14.35
C CYS A 66 6.05 2.80 13.83
N TYR A 67 5.53 1.68 14.36
CA TYR A 67 5.83 0.35 13.85
C TYR A 67 5.09 0.12 12.54
N TYR A 68 5.70 -0.59 11.60
CA TYR A 68 5.05 -1.05 10.37
C TYR A 68 5.62 -2.44 10.04
N PRO A 69 4.78 -3.43 9.74
CA PRO A 69 5.25 -4.76 9.37
C PRO A 69 6.24 -4.73 8.19
N GLY A 70 7.33 -5.49 8.30
CA GLY A 70 8.40 -5.53 7.29
C GLY A 70 9.51 -4.49 7.47
N MET A 71 9.37 -3.52 8.38
CA MET A 71 10.45 -2.61 8.76
C MET A 71 11.05 -2.99 10.12
N LYS A 72 12.25 -2.50 10.43
CA LYS A 72 12.90 -2.77 11.72
C LYS A 72 12.07 -2.21 12.90
N PRO A 73 12.24 -2.72 14.12
CA PRO A 73 11.69 -2.06 15.31
C PRO A 73 12.21 -0.63 15.51
N PHE A 74 11.37 0.28 16.02
CA PHE A 74 11.74 1.69 16.25
C PHE A 74 11.37 2.23 17.62
N GLY A 75 10.18 1.91 18.14
CA GLY A 75 9.81 2.22 19.53
C GLY A 75 9.49 3.70 19.85
N ALA A 76 9.44 4.60 18.87
CA ALA A 76 9.23 6.04 19.13
C ALA A 76 7.83 6.42 19.62
N CYS A 77 6.75 5.85 19.07
CA CYS A 77 5.38 6.29 19.39
C CYS A 77 4.90 5.85 20.77
N ARG A 78 5.54 4.84 21.39
CA ARG A 78 5.15 4.22 22.68
C ARG A 78 3.69 3.72 22.78
N MET A 79 2.93 3.71 21.68
CA MET A 79 1.53 3.26 21.68
C MET A 79 1.38 1.75 21.96
N CYS A 80 2.41 0.98 21.59
CA CYS A 80 2.46 -0.48 21.73
C CYS A 80 2.98 -0.97 23.09
N VAL A 81 2.88 -0.16 24.14
CA VAL A 81 3.27 -0.55 25.50
C VAL A 81 2.43 -1.74 26.00
N VAL A 82 3.08 -2.67 26.67
CA VAL A 82 2.47 -3.88 27.25
C VAL A 82 3.07 -4.16 28.63
N THR A 83 2.40 -4.99 29.42
CA THR A 83 3.00 -5.63 30.58
C THR A 83 3.48 -7.01 30.15
N ALA A 84 4.70 -7.38 30.49
CA ALA A 84 5.27 -8.68 30.13
C ALA A 84 5.93 -9.31 31.35
N GLU A 85 5.81 -10.62 31.47
CA GLU A 85 6.42 -11.43 32.52
C GLU A 85 7.14 -12.62 31.87
N ALA A 86 8.35 -12.91 32.32
CA ALA A 86 9.12 -14.05 31.84
C ALA A 86 9.46 -14.99 33.01
N PRO A 87 9.44 -16.31 32.80
CA PRO A 87 9.87 -17.26 33.81
C PRO A 87 11.39 -17.14 34.04
N ASP A 88 11.82 -17.17 35.30
CA ASP A 88 13.22 -17.34 35.67
C ASP A 88 13.65 -18.81 35.59
N ARG A 89 14.93 -19.08 35.88
CA ARG A 89 15.50 -20.43 35.84
C ARG A 89 14.83 -21.40 36.83
N GLU A 90 14.19 -20.87 37.86
CA GLU A 90 13.50 -21.62 38.92
C GLU A 90 11.99 -21.78 38.60
N GLY A 91 11.52 -21.23 37.47
CA GLY A 91 10.12 -21.30 37.03
C GLY A 91 9.23 -20.21 37.63
N ASN A 92 9.77 -19.27 38.39
CA ASN A 92 9.00 -18.14 38.93
C ASN A 92 8.87 -17.04 37.87
N TYR A 93 7.68 -16.45 37.75
CA TYR A 93 7.44 -15.36 36.81
C TYR A 93 7.94 -14.04 37.37
N ARG A 94 8.76 -13.33 36.59
CA ARG A 94 9.23 -11.97 36.91
C ARG A 94 8.72 -11.00 35.86
N SER A 95 8.07 -9.93 36.31
CA SER A 95 7.65 -8.86 35.43
C SER A 95 8.87 -8.12 34.88
N LEU A 96 8.82 -7.79 33.59
CA LEU A 96 9.79 -6.91 32.96
C LEU A 96 9.64 -5.50 33.54
N PRO A 97 10.72 -4.69 33.62
CA PRO A 97 10.63 -3.34 34.18
C PRO A 97 9.65 -2.43 33.44
N GLY A 98 8.70 -1.87 34.19
CA GLY A 98 7.70 -0.91 33.69
C GLY A 98 6.80 -1.50 32.60
N SER A 99 6.45 -0.67 31.61
CA SER A 99 5.67 -1.08 30.44
C SER A 99 6.54 -1.07 29.18
N PRO A 100 7.24 -2.17 28.85
CA PRO A 100 8.06 -2.25 27.65
C PRO A 100 7.22 -2.08 26.37
N ALA A 101 7.86 -1.62 25.30
CA ALA A 101 7.21 -1.50 23.99
C ALA A 101 7.23 -2.87 23.28
N SER A 102 6.07 -3.38 22.89
CA SER A 102 5.96 -4.70 22.24
C SER A 102 6.69 -4.79 20.91
N CYS A 103 6.88 -3.66 20.21
CA CYS A 103 7.59 -3.66 18.93
C CYS A 103 9.10 -3.85 19.04
N THR A 104 9.71 -3.57 20.19
CA THR A 104 11.17 -3.70 20.42
C THR A 104 11.52 -4.78 21.43
N THR A 105 10.52 -5.48 21.98
CA THR A 105 10.72 -6.48 23.02
C THR A 105 10.67 -7.87 22.38
N PRO A 106 11.79 -8.62 22.37
CA PRO A 106 11.81 -9.97 21.83
C PRO A 106 11.03 -10.91 22.75
N ILE A 107 10.39 -11.90 22.16
CA ILE A 107 9.70 -12.95 22.91
C ILE A 107 10.69 -13.93 23.55
N SER A 108 10.28 -14.56 24.65
CA SER A 108 11.02 -15.65 25.29
C SER A 108 10.09 -16.83 25.61
N PRO A 109 10.59 -18.07 25.70
CA PRO A 109 9.76 -19.23 26.01
C PRO A 109 8.96 -19.04 27.30
N GLY A 110 7.67 -19.36 27.27
CA GLY A 110 6.78 -19.26 28.43
C GLY A 110 6.46 -17.83 28.87
N MET A 111 6.83 -16.80 28.10
CA MET A 111 6.51 -15.40 28.37
C MET A 111 4.99 -15.20 28.43
N ARG A 112 4.53 -14.42 29.41
CA ARG A 112 3.14 -13.97 29.55
C ARG A 112 3.07 -12.48 29.27
N VAL A 113 2.17 -12.08 28.40
CA VAL A 113 1.97 -10.69 28.00
C VAL A 113 0.52 -10.29 28.27
N THR A 114 0.35 -9.13 28.91
CA THR A 114 -0.95 -8.48 29.07
C THR A 114 -0.97 -7.22 28.21
N THR A 115 -1.91 -7.14 27.29
CA THR A 115 -2.05 -6.00 26.36
C THR A 115 -3.10 -4.99 26.82
N GLN A 116 -4.00 -5.40 27.72
CA GLN A 116 -5.09 -4.58 28.24
C GLN A 116 -5.09 -4.58 29.77
N SER A 117 -4.85 -3.40 30.35
CA SER A 117 -5.02 -3.13 31.79
C SER A 117 -5.38 -1.66 31.97
N ALA A 118 -5.96 -1.30 33.13
CA ALA A 118 -6.30 0.10 33.42
C ALA A 118 -5.06 1.01 33.38
N GLU A 119 -3.91 0.52 33.84
CA GLU A 119 -2.62 1.21 33.80
C GLU A 119 -2.15 1.45 32.35
N LEU A 120 -2.17 0.41 31.51
CA LEU A 120 -1.75 0.52 30.11
C LEU A 120 -2.66 1.46 29.31
N GLN A 121 -3.97 1.43 29.58
CA GLN A 121 -4.93 2.34 28.95
C GLN A 121 -4.66 3.79 29.37
N GLY A 122 -4.41 4.04 30.65
CA GLY A 122 -4.01 5.37 31.15
C GLY A 122 -2.74 5.89 30.47
N LEU A 123 -1.71 5.04 30.35
CA LEU A 123 -0.45 5.39 29.68
C LEU A 123 -0.66 5.71 28.20
N ARG A 124 -1.42 4.88 27.47
CA ARG A 124 -1.73 5.11 26.04
C ARG A 124 -2.53 6.39 25.82
N ARG A 125 -3.52 6.69 26.68
CA ARG A 125 -4.28 7.94 26.63
C ARG A 125 -3.38 9.15 26.84
N GLY A 126 -2.50 9.13 27.85
CA GLY A 126 -1.55 10.22 28.07
C GLY A 126 -0.56 10.42 26.91
N ILE A 127 -0.08 9.34 26.30
CA ILE A 127 0.73 9.41 25.07
C ILE A 127 -0.05 10.04 23.93
N MET A 128 -1.31 9.63 23.75
CA MET A 128 -2.16 10.16 22.70
C MET A 128 -2.47 11.64 22.91
N ASP A 129 -2.76 12.07 24.14
CA ASP A 129 -2.95 13.49 24.47
C ASP A 129 -1.76 14.34 24.02
N MET A 130 -0.53 13.87 24.26
CA MET A 130 0.68 14.55 23.78
C MET A 130 0.71 14.65 22.25
N LEU A 131 0.33 13.60 21.51
CA LEU A 131 0.24 13.64 20.05
C LEU A 131 -0.85 14.61 19.57
N LEU A 132 -2.02 14.61 20.20
CA LEU A 132 -3.17 15.45 19.85
C LEU A 132 -2.98 16.93 20.20
N SER A 133 -2.08 17.23 21.15
CA SER A 133 -1.70 18.61 21.48
C SER A 133 -1.05 19.35 20.29
N GLU A 134 -0.51 18.63 19.32
CA GLU A 134 0.19 19.19 18.16
C GLU A 134 -0.38 18.69 16.82
N HIS A 135 -1.46 17.92 16.84
CA HIS A 135 -2.16 17.42 15.66
C HIS A 135 -3.60 17.96 15.63
N PRO A 136 -4.10 18.46 14.48
CA PRO A 136 -5.50 18.84 14.34
C PRO A 136 -6.45 17.69 14.70
N HIS A 137 -7.08 17.75 15.87
CA HIS A 137 -7.80 16.60 16.46
C HIS A 137 -9.33 16.74 16.43
N GLY A 138 -9.88 17.88 15.98
CA GLY A 138 -11.33 18.08 15.95
C GLY A 138 -12.07 17.11 15.02
N CYS A 139 -11.37 16.48 14.06
CA CYS A 139 -11.88 15.44 13.19
C CYS A 139 -11.85 14.03 13.82
N LEU A 140 -11.05 13.81 14.86
CA LEU A 140 -10.79 12.51 15.47
C LEU A 140 -11.82 12.16 16.57
N THR A 141 -12.35 13.17 17.26
CA THR A 141 -13.23 13.01 18.43
C THR A 141 -14.68 13.48 18.17
N CYS A 142 -15.05 13.74 16.92
CA CYS A 142 -16.38 14.28 16.60
C CYS A 142 -17.49 13.21 16.64
N HIS A 143 -18.42 13.35 17.59
CA HIS A 143 -19.61 12.48 17.74
C HIS A 143 -20.63 12.58 16.58
N ARG A 144 -20.52 13.58 15.69
CA ARG A 144 -21.45 13.79 14.56
C ARG A 144 -20.92 13.30 13.22
N ILE A 145 -19.81 12.56 13.20
CA ILE A 145 -19.13 12.18 11.95
C ILE A 145 -20.03 11.43 10.95
N GLU A 146 -20.99 10.65 11.44
CA GLU A 146 -21.95 9.89 10.61
C GLU A 146 -23.05 10.77 10.02
N LEU A 147 -23.26 11.97 10.56
CA LEU A 147 -24.29 12.92 10.15
C LEU A 147 -23.77 13.97 9.18
N CYS A 148 -22.47 13.99 8.90
CA CYS A 148 -21.83 15.00 8.05
C CYS A 148 -21.49 14.41 6.67
N GLY A 149 -22.00 15.03 5.61
CA GLY A 149 -21.60 14.80 4.24
C GLY A 149 -20.39 15.63 3.81
N PRO A 150 -19.75 15.30 2.67
CA PRO A 150 -18.60 16.06 2.13
C PRO A 150 -18.86 17.54 1.84
N ALA A 151 -20.12 17.93 1.66
CA ALA A 151 -20.52 19.32 1.40
C ALA A 151 -20.90 20.08 2.68
N ASP A 152 -20.95 19.42 3.83
CA ASP A 152 -21.36 20.06 5.07
C ASP A 152 -20.24 20.93 5.63
N ILE A 153 -20.60 22.13 6.08
CA ILE A 153 -19.67 23.07 6.69
C ILE A 153 -19.30 22.53 8.08
N CYS A 154 -18.00 22.27 8.28
CA CYS A 154 -17.51 21.93 9.60
C CYS A 154 -17.62 23.16 10.51
N LEU A 155 -18.55 23.14 11.47
CA LEU A 155 -18.72 24.23 12.43
C LEU A 155 -17.55 24.35 13.42
N ARG A 156 -16.65 23.36 13.46
CA ARG A 156 -15.48 23.33 14.37
C ARG A 156 -14.19 23.82 13.73
N HIS A 157 -14.04 23.72 12.40
CA HIS A 157 -12.82 24.08 11.69
C HIS A 157 -13.14 24.82 10.39
N VAL A 158 -12.56 26.02 10.24
CA VAL A 158 -12.76 26.87 9.06
C VAL A 158 -11.91 26.37 7.88
N SER A 159 -10.71 25.83 8.13
CA SER A 159 -9.82 25.23 7.13
C SER A 159 -10.42 23.95 6.52
N VAL A 160 -10.26 23.74 5.21
CA VAL A 160 -10.79 22.57 4.49
C VAL A 160 -9.95 21.31 4.76
N ASN A 161 -8.65 21.48 4.99
CA ASN A 161 -7.70 20.38 5.13
C ASN A 161 -7.85 19.58 6.43
N ASP A 162 -8.41 20.19 7.48
CA ASP A 162 -8.54 19.57 8.82
C ASP A 162 -9.91 18.93 9.08
N ARG A 163 -10.77 18.82 8.06
CA ARG A 163 -12.14 18.31 8.23
C ARG A 163 -12.20 16.80 8.05
N CYS A 164 -12.93 16.09 8.91
CA CYS A 164 -13.09 14.64 8.81
C CYS A 164 -13.66 14.18 7.46
N VAL A 165 -14.61 14.91 6.88
CA VAL A 165 -15.30 14.52 5.64
C VAL A 165 -14.50 14.79 4.37
N THR A 166 -13.56 15.75 4.43
CA THR A 166 -12.71 16.11 3.29
C THR A 166 -11.24 15.79 3.53
N CYS A 167 -10.83 15.17 4.64
CA CYS A 167 -9.43 14.79 4.82
C CYS A 167 -9.02 13.73 3.76
N PRO A 168 -7.84 13.86 3.11
CA PRO A 168 -7.43 12.90 2.08
C PRO A 168 -7.15 11.48 2.59
N LYS A 169 -6.87 11.37 3.89
CA LYS A 169 -6.66 10.09 4.60
C LYS A 169 -7.92 9.64 5.36
N ASN A 170 -9.08 10.25 5.11
CA ASN A 170 -10.33 9.81 5.73
C ASN A 170 -10.58 8.33 5.39
N GLU A 171 -11.09 7.58 6.38
CA GLU A 171 -11.30 6.11 6.32
C GLU A 171 -10.02 5.26 6.18
N ARG A 172 -8.82 5.87 6.13
CA ARG A 172 -7.51 5.21 6.03
C ARG A 172 -6.50 5.71 7.08
N CYS A 173 -6.97 6.38 8.13
CA CYS A 173 -6.13 7.08 9.11
C CYS A 173 -5.96 6.22 10.38
N GLU A 174 -4.80 5.59 10.53
CA GLU A 174 -4.47 4.74 11.68
C GLU A 174 -4.50 5.53 13.01
N LEU A 175 -4.18 6.84 12.98
CA LEU A 175 -4.29 7.70 14.16
C LEU A 175 -5.74 7.81 14.64
N LYS A 176 -6.68 7.96 13.71
CA LYS A 176 -8.12 8.01 14.01
C LYS A 176 -8.61 6.68 14.59
N ASP A 177 -8.16 5.57 14.01
CA ASP A 177 -8.53 4.24 14.50
C ASP A 177 -7.97 3.99 15.91
N THR A 178 -6.75 4.48 16.18
CA THR A 178 -6.15 4.39 17.53
C THR A 178 -6.90 5.24 18.55
N VAL A 179 -7.29 6.48 18.20
CA VAL A 179 -8.10 7.35 19.08
C VAL A 179 -9.44 6.69 19.43
N ARG A 180 -10.09 6.06 18.45
CA ARG A 180 -11.34 5.31 18.64
C ARG A 180 -11.13 4.07 19.50
N TYR A 181 -10.06 3.32 19.26
CA TYR A 181 -9.71 2.14 20.05
C TYR A 181 -9.49 2.48 21.54
N LEU A 182 -8.90 3.64 21.83
CA LEU A 182 -8.66 4.10 23.20
C LEU A 182 -9.89 4.72 23.87
N GLU A 183 -11.01 4.85 23.14
CA GLU A 183 -12.24 5.50 23.58
C GLU A 183 -11.97 6.89 24.17
N MET A 184 -11.17 7.70 23.46
CA MET A 184 -10.84 9.04 23.92
C MET A 184 -11.99 10.02 23.69
N GLU A 185 -12.27 10.80 24.71
CA GLU A 185 -13.23 11.90 24.68
C GLU A 185 -12.63 13.16 24.02
N MET A 186 -13.46 14.18 23.81
CA MET A 186 -13.08 15.40 23.10
C MET A 186 -12.16 16.33 23.91
N ASP A 187 -12.04 16.13 25.21
CA ASP A 187 -11.36 17.00 26.16
C ASP A 187 -9.94 16.50 26.46
N THR A 188 -9.00 16.82 25.57
CA THR A 188 -7.60 16.72 25.95
C THR A 188 -7.29 17.81 26.99
N PRO A 189 -6.60 17.49 28.10
CA PRO A 189 -6.20 18.49 29.10
C PRO A 189 -5.09 19.41 28.58
N LEU A 190 -4.48 19.09 27.45
CA LEU A 190 -3.38 19.84 26.86
C LEU A 190 -3.89 20.92 25.91
N THR A 191 -3.22 22.07 25.90
CA THR A 191 -3.53 23.13 24.95
C THR A 191 -3.06 22.72 23.56
N TYR A 192 -3.97 22.78 22.59
CA TYR A 192 -3.62 22.56 21.20
C TYR A 192 -2.76 23.68 20.65
N ASN A 193 -1.64 23.31 20.06
CA ASN A 193 -0.70 24.20 19.41
C ASN A 193 -0.54 23.80 17.93
N ASN A 194 -1.12 24.61 17.05
CA ASN A 194 -0.94 24.44 15.62
C ASN A 194 0.47 24.89 15.22
N ARG A 195 1.18 24.08 14.43
CA ARG A 195 2.55 24.37 14.00
C ARG A 195 2.63 25.47 12.95
N HIS A 196 1.52 25.80 12.29
CA HIS A 196 1.41 26.82 11.24
C HIS A 196 2.48 26.69 10.14
N LEU A 197 2.77 25.45 9.75
CA LEU A 197 3.76 25.15 8.72
C LEU A 197 3.16 25.37 7.33
N PRO A 198 3.95 25.88 6.37
CA PRO A 198 3.50 26.00 4.99
C PRO A 198 3.26 24.61 4.38
N LEU A 199 2.23 24.52 3.54
CA LEU A 199 1.94 23.33 2.73
C LEU A 199 2.97 23.20 1.62
N ALA A 200 3.56 22.02 1.47
CA ALA A 200 4.47 21.70 0.38
C ALA A 200 3.71 20.90 -0.69
N THR A 201 3.32 21.58 -1.78
CA THR A 201 2.53 21.03 -2.90
C THR A 201 3.20 21.31 -4.25
N GLN A 202 4.52 21.48 -4.24
CA GLN A 202 5.29 21.86 -5.44
C GLN A 202 5.68 20.65 -6.29
N ASP A 203 5.73 19.47 -5.67
CA ASP A 203 6.09 18.22 -6.30
C ASP A 203 4.91 17.60 -7.08
N PRO A 204 5.17 16.83 -8.16
CA PRO A 204 4.14 16.47 -9.15
C PRO A 204 3.11 15.42 -8.70
N TYR A 205 3.45 14.52 -7.76
CA TYR A 205 2.64 13.32 -7.49
C TYR A 205 2.01 13.27 -6.11
N TRP A 206 2.46 14.08 -5.17
CA TRP A 206 2.06 14.01 -3.77
C TRP A 206 2.22 15.35 -3.07
N ASP A 207 1.44 15.50 -2.00
CA ASP A 207 1.44 16.68 -1.16
C ASP A 207 1.93 16.33 0.24
N MET A 208 2.65 17.28 0.84
CA MET A 208 3.18 17.19 2.20
C MET A 208 2.54 18.26 3.10
N ASP A 209 1.76 17.82 4.09
CA ASP A 209 1.22 18.66 5.16
C ASP A 209 1.77 18.24 6.53
N MET A 210 2.85 18.90 6.95
CA MET A 210 3.51 18.59 8.22
C MET A 210 2.75 19.09 9.45
N ASN A 211 1.65 19.83 9.29
CA ASN A 211 0.72 20.10 10.39
C ASN A 211 -0.04 18.81 10.79
N LEU A 212 -0.21 17.86 9.87
CA LEU A 212 -0.84 16.56 10.12
C LEU A 212 0.17 15.46 10.52
N CYS A 213 1.46 15.79 10.62
CA CYS A 213 2.51 14.82 10.94
C CYS A 213 2.58 14.54 12.44
N ILE A 214 2.75 13.26 12.81
CA ILE A 214 3.00 12.82 14.20
C ILE A 214 4.46 12.40 14.44
N VAL A 215 5.35 12.71 13.49
CA VAL A 215 6.81 12.44 13.55
C VAL A 215 7.12 10.97 13.89
N CYS A 216 6.32 10.04 13.34
CA CYS A 216 6.50 8.60 13.55
C CYS A 216 7.71 8.01 12.80
N ALA A 217 8.33 8.79 11.92
CA ALA A 217 9.46 8.44 11.05
C ALA A 217 9.24 7.27 10.08
N ARG A 218 8.02 6.71 9.94
CA ARG A 218 7.76 5.62 8.98
C ARG A 218 8.17 5.97 7.54
N CYS A 219 7.92 7.21 7.11
CA CYS A 219 8.27 7.69 5.78
C CYS A 219 9.78 7.76 5.53
N VAL A 220 10.55 8.21 6.52
CA VAL A 220 12.03 8.23 6.47
C VAL A 220 12.54 6.81 6.40
N ARG A 221 12.02 5.95 7.28
CA ARG A 221 12.46 4.57 7.42
C ARG A 221 12.13 3.71 6.21
N VAL A 222 10.94 3.83 5.62
CA VAL A 222 10.64 3.07 4.40
C VAL A 222 11.48 3.56 3.22
N CYS A 223 11.80 4.86 3.17
CA CYS A 223 12.65 5.43 2.13
C CYS A 223 14.09 4.93 2.23
N ASP A 224 14.57 4.66 3.45
CA ASP A 224 15.93 4.21 3.75
C ASP A 224 16.03 2.68 3.79
N GLU A 225 15.36 2.06 4.76
CA GLU A 225 15.44 0.62 5.08
C GLU A 225 14.85 -0.29 3.99
N VAL A 226 13.89 0.22 3.22
CA VAL A 226 13.13 -0.59 2.26
C VAL A 226 13.34 -0.14 0.83
N ARG A 227 13.59 1.14 0.58
CA ARG A 227 13.78 1.68 -0.78
C ARG A 227 15.23 1.98 -1.12
N GLY A 228 16.10 2.27 -0.14
CA GLY A 228 17.51 2.60 -0.36
C GLY A 228 17.78 4.00 -0.91
N ASP A 229 16.80 4.90 -0.96
CA ASP A 229 16.94 6.25 -1.56
C ASP A 229 17.32 7.33 -0.52
N SER A 230 16.92 7.15 0.75
CA SER A 230 17.14 8.10 1.86
C SER A 230 16.76 9.57 1.54
N ALA A 231 15.77 9.79 0.68
CA ALA A 231 15.32 11.11 0.20
C ALA A 231 14.58 11.96 1.26
N LEU A 232 14.12 11.33 2.34
CA LEU A 232 13.48 11.98 3.49
C LEU A 232 14.33 11.80 4.75
N THR A 233 14.36 12.82 5.62
CA THR A 233 15.06 12.75 6.90
C THR A 233 14.32 13.50 8.02
N LEU A 234 14.81 13.39 9.24
CA LEU A 234 14.42 14.23 10.37
C LEU A 234 15.25 15.51 10.35
N GLN A 235 14.60 16.64 10.10
CA GLN A 235 15.20 17.96 10.13
C GLN A 235 14.90 18.66 11.47
N MET A 236 15.91 19.33 12.02
CA MET A 236 15.74 20.19 13.18
C MET A 236 15.36 21.61 12.74
N ARG A 237 14.18 22.06 13.15
CA ARG A 237 13.68 23.42 12.90
C ARG A 237 13.16 24.03 14.20
N SER A 238 13.75 25.15 14.62
CA SER A 238 13.35 25.87 15.84
C SER A 238 13.30 24.96 17.09
N GLY A 239 14.28 24.07 17.24
CA GLY A 239 14.36 23.13 18.37
C GLY A 239 13.38 21.95 18.31
N ARG A 240 12.60 21.82 17.22
CA ARG A 240 11.68 20.70 16.98
C ARG A 240 12.19 19.82 15.84
N SER A 241 11.98 18.51 15.96
CA SER A 241 12.26 17.56 14.90
C SER A 241 11.02 17.41 14.01
N LEU A 242 11.18 17.63 12.71
CA LEU A 242 10.13 17.51 11.70
C LEU A 242 10.62 16.65 10.54
N ILE A 243 9.69 16.06 9.80
CA ILE A 243 10.02 15.35 8.57
C ILE A 243 10.28 16.38 7.47
N GLY A 244 11.37 16.21 6.73
CA GLY A 244 11.73 17.05 5.59
C GLY A 244 12.56 16.29 4.56
N THR A 245 12.97 16.99 3.51
CA THR A 245 13.88 16.49 2.48
C THR A 245 15.28 16.24 3.07
N SER A 246 15.99 15.21 2.60
CA SER A 246 17.37 14.95 3.03
C SER A 246 18.35 16.04 2.58
N GLN A 247 18.09 16.62 1.41
CA GLN A 247 18.82 17.73 0.81
C GLN A 247 17.87 18.57 -0.06
N GLY A 248 18.22 19.84 -0.29
CA GLY A 248 17.40 20.74 -1.09
C GLY A 248 16.04 21.08 -0.49
N THR A 249 15.21 21.74 -1.28
CA THR A 249 13.89 22.26 -0.92
C THR A 249 12.73 21.50 -1.55
N SER A 250 13.01 20.65 -2.54
CA SER A 250 12.04 19.77 -3.19
C SER A 250 12.48 18.31 -3.08
N LEU A 251 11.55 17.39 -3.32
CA LEU A 251 11.85 15.96 -3.26
C LEU A 251 12.63 15.50 -4.49
N LEU A 252 12.46 16.20 -5.61
CA LEU A 252 13.33 16.01 -6.78
C LEU A 252 14.80 16.31 -6.42
N GLU A 253 15.06 17.43 -5.74
CA GLU A 253 16.41 17.77 -5.26
C GLU A 253 16.92 16.76 -4.22
N SER A 254 16.03 16.16 -3.44
CA SER A 254 16.39 15.19 -2.41
C SER A 254 16.72 13.78 -2.92
N GLY A 255 16.61 13.55 -4.24
CA GLY A 255 16.86 12.24 -4.85
C GLY A 255 15.67 11.29 -4.79
N CYS A 256 14.46 11.79 -4.53
CA CYS A 256 13.25 10.97 -4.49
C CYS A 256 12.90 10.41 -5.88
N GLU A 257 12.73 9.09 -5.99
CA GLU A 257 12.25 8.43 -7.21
C GLU A 257 10.71 8.39 -7.36
N PHE A 258 9.98 9.00 -6.42
CA PHE A 258 8.51 8.99 -6.37
C PHE A 258 7.89 7.58 -6.37
N CYS A 259 8.50 6.64 -5.65
CA CYS A 259 7.96 5.28 -5.49
C CYS A 259 6.62 5.23 -4.72
N GLY A 260 6.35 6.24 -3.89
CA GLY A 260 5.11 6.36 -3.10
C GLY A 260 5.07 5.52 -1.82
N ALA A 261 6.12 4.75 -1.50
CA ALA A 261 6.16 3.90 -0.31
C ALA A 261 5.93 4.69 1.00
N CYS A 262 6.47 5.90 1.08
CA CYS A 262 6.28 6.83 2.19
C CYS A 262 4.81 7.25 2.40
N ILE A 263 4.01 7.34 1.33
CA ILE A 263 2.57 7.64 1.38
C ILE A 263 1.80 6.43 1.93
N ASP A 264 2.19 5.24 1.48
CA ASP A 264 1.54 3.98 1.85
C ASP A 264 1.71 3.63 3.33
N VAL A 265 2.87 3.98 3.91
CA VAL A 265 3.12 3.74 5.34
C VAL A 265 2.67 4.88 6.25
N CYS A 266 2.33 6.05 5.70
CA CYS A 266 1.97 7.23 6.52
C CYS A 266 0.65 6.97 7.27
N PRO A 267 0.64 7.02 8.63
CA PRO A 267 -0.54 6.71 9.43
C PRO A 267 -1.55 7.87 9.50
N THR A 268 -1.18 9.05 8.99
CA THR A 268 -2.01 10.27 9.00
C THR A 268 -2.14 10.85 7.59
N GLY A 269 -2.82 11.99 7.46
CA GLY A 269 -2.91 12.73 6.19
C GLY A 269 -1.69 13.60 5.87
N ALA A 270 -0.54 13.37 6.51
CA ALA A 270 0.65 14.20 6.30
C ALA A 270 1.31 14.00 4.93
N LEU A 271 1.23 12.80 4.37
CA LEU A 271 1.75 12.43 3.05
C LEU A 271 0.64 11.75 2.28
N VAL A 272 0.22 12.35 1.17
CA VAL A 272 -0.94 11.90 0.39
C VAL A 272 -0.68 12.09 -1.10
N GLU A 273 -1.30 11.26 -1.93
CA GLU A 273 -1.31 11.47 -3.38
C GLU A 273 -1.89 12.84 -3.72
N HIS A 274 -1.41 13.51 -4.77
CA HIS A 274 -1.92 14.84 -5.18
C HIS A 274 -3.26 14.71 -5.92
N ASP A 275 -3.27 13.85 -6.93
CA ASP A 275 -4.44 13.57 -7.75
C ASP A 275 -5.47 12.75 -6.96
N TYR A 276 -6.75 13.08 -7.15
CA TYR A 276 -7.88 12.40 -6.52
C TYR A 276 -7.81 12.29 -4.99
N LYS A 277 -6.99 13.10 -4.32
CA LYS A 277 -6.76 13.04 -2.88
C LYS A 277 -8.03 13.19 -2.05
N TRP A 278 -9.01 13.90 -2.58
CA TRP A 278 -10.31 14.13 -1.93
C TRP A 278 -11.37 13.07 -2.28
N ASP A 279 -11.08 12.17 -3.23
CA ASP A 279 -11.99 11.13 -3.66
C ASP A 279 -11.94 9.91 -2.73
N LYS A 280 -13.11 9.28 -2.55
CA LYS A 280 -13.26 8.04 -1.79
C LYS A 280 -13.44 6.86 -2.73
N ALA A 281 -12.86 5.73 -2.35
CA ALA A 281 -13.12 4.47 -3.01
C ALA A 281 -14.51 3.94 -2.64
N VAL A 282 -15.14 3.32 -3.61
CA VAL A 282 -16.33 2.49 -3.41
C VAL A 282 -16.06 1.02 -3.73
N GLU A 283 -14.95 0.76 -4.43
CA GLU A 283 -14.52 -0.55 -4.87
C GLU A 283 -12.98 -0.63 -4.80
N GLU A 284 -12.48 -1.76 -4.31
CA GLU A 284 -11.06 -2.14 -4.32
C GLU A 284 -10.93 -3.40 -5.20
N VAL A 285 -10.04 -3.34 -6.19
CA VAL A 285 -9.80 -4.44 -7.14
C VAL A 285 -8.33 -4.82 -7.13
N ASN A 286 -8.01 -6.08 -6.83
CA ASN A 286 -6.65 -6.58 -6.99
C ASN A 286 -6.34 -6.80 -8.48
N SER A 287 -5.20 -6.31 -8.93
CA SER A 287 -4.74 -6.43 -10.32
C SER A 287 -3.20 -6.43 -10.40
N ILE A 288 -2.67 -6.57 -11.61
CA ILE A 288 -1.22 -6.61 -11.86
C ILE A 288 -0.79 -5.36 -12.61
N CYS A 289 0.36 -4.81 -12.22
CA CYS A 289 0.99 -3.67 -12.89
C CYS A 289 1.44 -4.04 -14.32
N PRO A 290 0.97 -3.34 -15.38
CA PRO A 290 1.27 -3.69 -16.78
C PRO A 290 2.57 -3.07 -17.32
N HIS A 291 3.40 -2.45 -16.49
CA HIS A 291 4.50 -1.59 -16.94
C HIS A 291 5.83 -2.32 -17.16
N CYS A 292 6.10 -3.40 -16.43
CA CYS A 292 7.38 -4.11 -16.47
C CYS A 292 7.17 -5.60 -16.12
N PRO A 293 8.14 -6.49 -16.42
CA PRO A 293 7.96 -7.93 -16.25
C PRO A 293 8.00 -8.42 -14.80
N VAL A 294 8.17 -7.52 -13.81
CA VAL A 294 8.17 -7.90 -12.39
C VAL A 294 6.80 -8.43 -11.96
N GLY A 295 5.72 -7.90 -12.54
CA GLY A 295 4.37 -8.35 -12.22
C GLY A 295 3.90 -7.95 -10.82
N CYS A 296 4.25 -6.74 -10.36
CA CYS A 296 3.80 -6.24 -9.06
C CYS A 296 2.27 -6.30 -8.95
N GLU A 297 1.76 -6.92 -7.89
CA GLU A 297 0.34 -6.92 -7.58
C GLU A 297 -0.04 -5.62 -6.86
N MET A 298 -1.13 -5.04 -7.30
CA MET A 298 -1.62 -3.73 -6.91
C MET A 298 -3.11 -3.81 -6.56
N LYS A 299 -3.47 -3.19 -5.45
CA LYS A 299 -4.84 -2.86 -5.08
C LYS A 299 -5.24 -1.56 -5.75
N LEU A 300 -6.19 -1.64 -6.67
CA LEU A 300 -6.71 -0.51 -7.43
C LEU A 300 -8.00 -0.01 -6.77
N GLU A 301 -7.99 1.25 -6.35
CA GLU A 301 -9.17 1.86 -5.74
C GLU A 301 -9.95 2.67 -6.77
N VAL A 302 -11.24 2.38 -6.89
CA VAL A 302 -12.15 3.00 -7.86
C VAL A 302 -13.22 3.80 -7.14
N ASN A 303 -13.47 5.03 -7.60
CA ASN A 303 -14.49 5.90 -7.02
C ASN A 303 -15.89 5.66 -7.63
N LYS A 304 -16.91 6.27 -7.03
CA LYS A 304 -18.31 6.20 -7.51
C LYS A 304 -18.56 6.70 -8.94
N ARG A 305 -17.58 7.38 -9.55
CA ARG A 305 -17.63 7.86 -10.93
C ARG A 305 -16.93 6.91 -11.90
N ASN A 306 -16.61 5.70 -11.45
CA ASN A 306 -15.87 4.68 -12.19
C ASN A 306 -14.51 5.20 -12.70
N ARG A 307 -13.79 5.93 -11.83
CA ARG A 307 -12.41 6.35 -12.09
C ARG A 307 -11.47 5.65 -11.14
N LEU A 308 -10.33 5.22 -11.68
CA LEU A 308 -9.20 4.77 -10.87
C LEU A 308 -8.64 5.96 -10.11
N ILE A 309 -8.65 5.94 -8.78
CA ILE A 309 -8.18 7.07 -7.97
C ILE A 309 -6.83 6.80 -7.33
N ARG A 310 -6.53 5.54 -6.96
CA ARG A 310 -5.26 5.16 -6.32
C ARG A 310 -4.85 3.76 -6.74
N SER A 311 -3.53 3.55 -6.79
CA SER A 311 -2.90 2.24 -6.96
C SER A 311 -1.98 2.00 -5.77
N ILE A 312 -2.21 0.92 -5.02
CA ILE A 312 -1.51 0.62 -3.77
C ILE A 312 -0.87 -0.76 -3.91
N PRO A 313 0.45 -0.92 -3.77
CA PRO A 313 1.07 -2.24 -3.79
C PRO A 313 0.49 -3.17 -2.73
N ASP A 314 0.15 -4.41 -3.09
CA ASP A 314 -0.28 -5.39 -2.09
C ASP A 314 0.92 -5.93 -1.31
N ARG A 315 0.88 -5.81 0.02
CA ARG A 315 1.92 -6.29 0.94
C ARG A 315 2.10 -7.80 0.92
N HIS A 316 1.03 -8.54 0.64
CA HIS A 316 1.06 -10.00 0.65
C HIS A 316 1.43 -10.59 -0.72
N ALA A 317 1.67 -9.73 -1.71
CA ALA A 317 2.01 -10.15 -3.05
C ALA A 317 3.37 -10.84 -3.11
N ALA A 318 3.40 -12.00 -3.75
CA ALA A 318 4.62 -12.78 -3.90
C ALA A 318 5.66 -12.08 -4.79
N ALA A 319 5.27 -11.24 -5.74
CA ALA A 319 6.21 -10.59 -6.67
C ALA A 319 6.92 -9.38 -6.06
N ASN A 320 6.21 -8.59 -5.26
CA ASN A 320 6.66 -7.28 -4.81
C ASN A 320 6.61 -7.04 -3.30
N ARG A 321 5.99 -7.92 -2.48
CA ARG A 321 5.94 -7.79 -1.00
C ARG A 321 5.58 -6.37 -0.53
N GLY A 322 4.61 -5.72 -1.17
CA GLY A 322 4.19 -4.35 -0.84
C GLY A 322 5.03 -3.22 -1.45
N GLN A 323 5.99 -3.54 -2.30
CA GLN A 323 6.80 -2.56 -3.03
C GLN A 323 6.14 -2.14 -4.34
N GLY A 324 6.35 -0.89 -4.72
CA GLY A 324 5.95 -0.37 -6.02
C GLY A 324 6.95 0.69 -6.49
N CYS A 325 6.92 0.99 -7.78
CA CYS A 325 7.66 2.12 -8.35
C CYS A 325 6.66 3.18 -8.86
N PHE A 326 7.18 4.35 -9.25
CA PHE A 326 6.34 5.45 -9.74
C PHE A 326 5.40 5.03 -10.89
N LYS A 327 5.86 4.13 -11.79
CA LYS A 327 5.06 3.63 -12.93
C LYS A 327 3.79 2.92 -12.44
N GLY A 328 3.92 2.00 -11.49
CA GLY A 328 2.77 1.30 -10.92
C GLY A 328 1.91 2.21 -10.04
N LYS A 329 2.55 3.06 -9.24
CA LYS A 329 1.87 3.92 -8.26
C LYS A 329 1.06 5.04 -8.91
N PHE A 330 1.66 5.76 -9.85
CA PHE A 330 1.12 6.99 -10.46
C PHE A 330 0.93 6.88 -11.98
N GLY A 331 1.56 5.90 -12.64
CA GLY A 331 1.54 5.74 -14.10
C GLY A 331 0.27 5.08 -14.67
N MET A 332 -0.74 4.79 -13.86
CA MET A 332 -1.98 4.12 -14.28
C MET A 332 -3.07 5.08 -14.78
N GLU A 333 -2.86 6.39 -14.73
CA GLU A 333 -3.88 7.41 -15.06
C GLU A 333 -4.37 7.38 -16.53
N PHE A 334 -3.65 6.70 -17.43
CA PHE A 334 -4.07 6.52 -18.82
C PHE A 334 -5.47 5.90 -18.97
N VAL A 335 -5.96 5.15 -17.97
CA VAL A 335 -7.31 4.58 -17.97
C VAL A 335 -8.41 5.64 -17.84
N ASN A 336 -8.10 6.76 -17.17
CA ASN A 336 -9.01 7.87 -16.92
C ASN A 336 -8.96 8.95 -18.01
N ARG A 337 -7.96 8.90 -18.90
CA ARG A 337 -7.75 9.88 -19.95
C ARG A 337 -8.95 9.98 -20.90
N ARG A 338 -9.36 11.22 -21.20
CA ARG A 338 -10.55 11.51 -22.03
C ARG A 338 -10.33 11.24 -23.51
N ASP A 339 -9.10 11.34 -23.98
CA ASP A 339 -8.66 11.14 -25.37
C ASP A 339 -8.43 9.66 -25.74
N ARG A 340 -8.70 8.73 -24.82
CA ARG A 340 -8.71 7.29 -25.14
C ARG A 340 -9.74 7.02 -26.25
N ILE A 341 -9.32 6.27 -27.27
CA ILE A 341 -10.20 5.83 -28.35
C ILE A 341 -11.19 4.81 -27.79
N LYS A 342 -12.50 5.06 -27.96
CA LYS A 342 -13.60 4.26 -27.39
C LYS A 342 -14.46 3.55 -28.43
N SER A 343 -14.19 3.75 -29.71
CA SER A 343 -14.97 3.17 -30.81
C SER A 343 -14.04 2.76 -31.94
N PRO A 344 -14.43 1.74 -32.74
CA PRO A 344 -13.74 1.39 -33.97
C PRO A 344 -13.62 2.59 -34.92
N MET A 345 -12.55 2.62 -35.70
CA MET A 345 -12.29 3.68 -36.69
C MET A 345 -11.89 3.03 -38.02
N ILE A 346 -12.50 3.46 -39.13
CA ILE A 346 -12.18 3.01 -40.49
C ILE A 346 -11.61 4.19 -41.28
N ARG A 347 -10.55 3.95 -42.05
CA ARG A 347 -9.97 4.99 -42.91
C ARG A 347 -10.77 5.14 -44.20
N ARG A 348 -11.37 6.31 -44.42
CA ARG A 348 -12.13 6.69 -45.62
C ARG A 348 -11.56 7.98 -46.18
N ASN A 349 -11.25 8.02 -47.48
CA ASN A 349 -10.64 9.17 -48.15
C ASN A 349 -9.38 9.70 -47.41
N GLY A 350 -8.53 8.77 -46.93
CA GLY A 350 -7.31 9.10 -46.21
C GLY A 350 -7.49 9.47 -44.73
N GLN A 351 -8.71 9.66 -44.22
CA GLN A 351 -8.97 10.08 -42.83
C GLN A 351 -9.63 8.97 -42.01
N LEU A 352 -9.28 8.88 -40.72
CA LEU A 352 -9.95 7.97 -39.79
C LEU A 352 -11.32 8.53 -39.40
N GLN A 353 -12.36 7.75 -39.63
CA GLN A 353 -13.73 8.09 -39.27
C GLN A 353 -14.29 7.03 -38.32
N GLN A 354 -15.12 7.45 -37.36
CA GLN A 354 -15.75 6.54 -36.40
C GLN A 354 -16.69 5.58 -37.12
N ALA A 355 -16.65 4.31 -36.73
CA ALA A 355 -17.47 3.23 -37.29
C ALA A 355 -18.16 2.44 -36.17
N THR A 356 -19.20 1.70 -36.54
CA THR A 356 -19.84 0.74 -35.62
C THR A 356 -19.06 -0.58 -35.57
N TRP A 357 -19.28 -1.38 -34.51
CA TRP A 357 -18.66 -2.72 -34.42
C TRP A 357 -19.04 -3.65 -35.58
N PRO A 358 -20.33 -3.79 -35.97
CA PRO A 358 -20.70 -4.61 -37.13
C PRO A 358 -20.01 -4.15 -38.41
N GLU A 359 -20.07 -2.85 -38.71
CA GLU A 359 -19.42 -2.26 -39.89
C GLU A 359 -17.90 -2.50 -39.92
N ALA A 360 -17.21 -2.36 -38.78
CA ALA A 360 -15.78 -2.61 -38.68
C ALA A 360 -15.44 -4.09 -38.87
N VAL A 361 -16.23 -4.99 -38.28
CA VAL A 361 -16.03 -6.44 -38.41
C VAL A 361 -16.33 -6.90 -39.83
N ASP A 362 -17.41 -6.43 -40.44
CA ASP A 362 -17.79 -6.74 -41.82
C ASP A 362 -16.68 -6.27 -42.79
N PHE A 363 -16.23 -5.02 -42.63
CA PHE A 363 -15.13 -4.47 -43.44
C PHE A 363 -13.84 -5.30 -43.34
N ILE A 364 -13.47 -5.75 -42.14
CA ILE A 364 -12.32 -6.62 -41.93
C ILE A 364 -12.56 -8.00 -42.55
N SER A 365 -13.76 -8.55 -42.42
CA SER A 365 -14.13 -9.87 -42.94
C SER A 365 -14.15 -9.94 -44.47
N GLU A 366 -14.47 -8.84 -45.15
CA GLU A 366 -14.41 -8.73 -46.61
C GLU A 366 -12.97 -8.59 -47.12
N LYS A 367 -12.11 -7.90 -46.37
CA LYS A 367 -10.76 -7.54 -46.83
C LYS A 367 -9.71 -8.59 -46.48
N LEU A 368 -9.70 -9.10 -45.26
CA LEU A 368 -8.66 -10.03 -44.79
C LEU A 368 -8.53 -11.32 -45.60
N PRO A 369 -9.61 -11.98 -46.08
CA PRO A 369 -9.48 -13.23 -46.84
C PRO A 369 -8.58 -13.12 -48.08
N ASN A 370 -8.41 -11.91 -48.64
CA ASN A 370 -7.54 -11.66 -49.79
C ASN A 370 -6.04 -11.75 -49.48
N TYR A 371 -5.65 -11.88 -48.21
CA TYR A 371 -4.25 -11.89 -47.74
C TYR A 371 -3.87 -13.19 -47.00
N ARG A 372 -4.50 -14.32 -47.36
CA ARG A 372 -4.17 -15.64 -46.78
C ARG A 372 -2.85 -16.21 -47.33
N ASN A 373 -2.47 -17.40 -46.87
CA ASN A 373 -1.32 -18.17 -47.37
C ASN A 373 0.03 -17.45 -47.21
N GLY A 374 0.30 -16.96 -46.00
CA GLY A 374 1.58 -16.31 -45.66
C GLY A 374 1.69 -14.82 -46.02
N GLN A 375 0.66 -14.20 -46.62
CA GLN A 375 0.65 -12.74 -46.85
C GLN A 375 0.22 -11.93 -45.62
N TYR A 376 -0.51 -12.56 -44.70
CA TYR A 376 -0.89 -11.96 -43.42
C TYR A 376 0.25 -12.05 -42.41
N SER A 377 0.50 -10.95 -41.68
CA SER A 377 1.42 -10.91 -40.54
C SER A 377 0.72 -10.32 -39.33
N LEU A 378 0.98 -10.89 -38.16
CA LEU A 378 0.45 -10.45 -36.87
C LEU A 378 1.59 -9.97 -35.98
N ILE A 379 1.43 -8.80 -35.37
CA ILE A 379 2.31 -8.31 -34.32
C ILE A 379 1.50 -8.22 -33.03
N ALA A 380 1.76 -9.10 -32.07
CA ALA A 380 1.13 -9.10 -30.76
C ALA A 380 1.76 -8.03 -29.85
N SER A 381 0.98 -7.52 -28.89
CA SER A 381 1.48 -6.59 -27.88
C SER A 381 2.06 -7.36 -26.70
N PRO A 382 3.26 -7.01 -26.19
CA PRO A 382 3.79 -7.60 -24.95
C PRO A 382 3.02 -7.17 -23.70
N ARG A 383 2.09 -6.22 -23.83
CA ARG A 383 1.19 -5.78 -22.75
C ARG A 383 -0.18 -6.47 -22.79
N ALA A 384 -0.44 -7.29 -23.81
CA ALA A 384 -1.66 -8.08 -23.88
C ALA A 384 -1.56 -9.28 -22.92
N THR A 385 -2.70 -9.88 -22.58
CA THR A 385 -2.69 -11.11 -21.79
C THR A 385 -2.24 -12.30 -22.64
N ASN A 386 -1.90 -13.39 -21.97
CA ASN A 386 -1.60 -14.66 -22.62
C ASN A 386 -2.82 -15.25 -23.33
N GLU A 387 -4.04 -15.02 -22.86
CA GLU A 387 -5.27 -15.42 -23.57
C GLU A 387 -5.44 -14.65 -24.88
N ASP A 388 -5.23 -13.33 -24.87
CA ASP A 388 -5.28 -12.50 -26.08
C ASP A 388 -4.23 -12.95 -27.09
N ALA A 389 -2.99 -13.19 -26.63
CA ALA A 389 -1.92 -13.71 -27.47
C ALA A 389 -2.27 -15.09 -28.05
N TYR A 390 -2.88 -15.97 -27.25
CA TYR A 390 -3.32 -17.30 -27.69
C TYR A 390 -4.42 -17.23 -28.76
N ILE A 391 -5.42 -16.36 -28.58
CA ILE A 391 -6.49 -16.16 -29.57
C ILE A 391 -5.93 -15.56 -30.85
N ALA A 392 -5.06 -14.54 -30.74
CA ALA A 392 -4.47 -13.87 -31.88
C ALA A 392 -3.60 -14.82 -32.72
N GLN A 393 -2.72 -15.62 -32.09
CA GLN A 393 -1.92 -16.62 -32.81
C GLN A 393 -2.80 -17.70 -33.45
N LYS A 394 -3.89 -18.11 -32.77
CA LYS A 394 -4.82 -19.13 -33.30
C LYS A 394 -5.53 -18.60 -34.54
N PHE A 395 -5.98 -17.35 -34.51
CA PHE A 395 -6.56 -16.70 -35.68
C PHE A 395 -5.56 -16.65 -36.85
N ALA A 396 -4.33 -16.21 -36.61
CA ALA A 396 -3.30 -16.13 -37.64
C ALA A 396 -2.97 -17.50 -38.27
N ARG A 397 -2.79 -18.54 -37.44
CA ARG A 397 -2.43 -19.89 -37.93
C ARG A 397 -3.61 -20.60 -38.58
N THR A 398 -4.76 -20.65 -37.92
CA THR A 398 -5.89 -21.48 -38.35
C THR A 398 -6.78 -20.77 -39.37
N VAL A 399 -7.04 -19.46 -39.21
CA VAL A 399 -7.97 -18.73 -40.09
C VAL A 399 -7.24 -18.10 -41.26
N MET A 400 -6.08 -17.50 -41.01
CA MET A 400 -5.30 -16.80 -42.05
C MET A 400 -4.29 -17.71 -42.77
N GLY A 401 -3.98 -18.88 -42.21
CA GLY A 401 -2.99 -19.80 -42.79
C GLY A 401 -1.59 -19.19 -42.83
N SER A 402 -1.19 -18.45 -41.79
CA SER A 402 0.11 -17.79 -41.70
C SER A 402 0.80 -18.10 -40.37
N ASN A 403 2.11 -18.33 -40.42
CA ASN A 403 2.99 -18.43 -39.26
C ASN A 403 3.80 -17.14 -39.02
N ASN A 404 3.54 -16.07 -39.79
CA ASN A 404 4.19 -14.77 -39.62
C ASN A 404 3.57 -14.05 -38.42
N ILE A 405 3.97 -14.50 -37.22
CA ILE A 405 3.49 -13.98 -35.95
C ILE A 405 4.73 -13.56 -35.17
N ASP A 406 4.71 -12.32 -34.73
CA ASP A 406 5.76 -11.76 -33.90
C ASP A 406 5.15 -10.98 -32.74
N VAL A 407 5.97 -10.53 -31.80
CA VAL A 407 5.58 -9.68 -30.68
C VAL A 407 6.42 -8.41 -30.70
N ALA A 408 5.79 -7.26 -30.44
CA ALA A 408 6.49 -5.98 -30.33
C ALA A 408 7.25 -5.84 -28.99
N SER A 409 7.93 -6.89 -28.52
CA SER A 409 8.71 -6.84 -27.28
C SER A 409 10.14 -6.39 -27.57
N ASN A 410 10.67 -5.55 -26.69
CA ASN A 410 12.09 -5.19 -26.65
C ASN A 410 12.94 -6.29 -25.99
N THR A 411 12.42 -7.53 -25.92
CA THR A 411 13.19 -8.68 -25.45
C THR A 411 14.30 -8.95 -26.47
N ARG A 412 15.49 -9.34 -26.00
CA ARG A 412 16.58 -9.82 -26.84
C ARG A 412 16.36 -11.31 -27.12
N PRO A 413 15.61 -11.72 -28.17
CA PRO A 413 15.36 -13.14 -28.45
C PRO A 413 16.66 -13.91 -28.66
N GLU A 414 17.75 -13.21 -28.97
CA GLU A 414 19.08 -13.79 -29.14
C GLU A 414 19.60 -14.48 -27.87
N ILE A 415 19.09 -14.14 -26.67
CA ILE A 415 19.49 -14.76 -25.41
C ILE A 415 18.73 -16.07 -25.16
N LEU A 416 17.50 -16.20 -25.64
CA LEU A 416 16.63 -17.35 -25.34
C LEU A 416 17.15 -18.64 -25.97
N LYS A 417 17.66 -18.57 -27.21
CA LYS A 417 18.18 -19.74 -27.91
C LYS A 417 19.42 -20.34 -27.20
N PRO A 418 20.47 -19.55 -26.87
CA PRO A 418 21.59 -20.05 -26.07
C PRO A 418 21.17 -20.59 -24.70
N LEU A 419 20.23 -19.93 -23.99
CA LEU A 419 19.74 -20.44 -22.71
C LEU A 419 19.07 -21.81 -22.86
N HIS A 420 18.24 -22.00 -23.89
CA HIS A 420 17.63 -23.30 -24.16
C HIS A 420 18.67 -24.37 -24.53
N GLU A 421 19.64 -24.03 -25.38
CA GLU A 421 20.69 -24.97 -25.80
C GLU A 421 21.59 -25.41 -24.62
N GLN A 422 21.84 -24.52 -23.66
CA GLN A 422 22.73 -24.80 -22.52
C GLN A 422 22.00 -25.37 -21.29
N LEU A 423 20.82 -24.83 -20.96
CA LEU A 423 20.08 -25.16 -19.72
C LEU A 423 18.81 -25.98 -19.97
N GLY A 424 18.39 -26.16 -21.23
CA GLY A 424 17.15 -26.85 -21.59
C GLY A 424 15.88 -25.99 -21.42
N TYR A 425 15.98 -24.78 -20.89
CA TYR A 425 14.83 -23.93 -20.57
C TYR A 425 15.05 -22.45 -20.97
N PRO A 426 14.23 -21.86 -21.86
CA PRO A 426 14.40 -20.48 -22.34
C PRO A 426 13.72 -19.45 -21.43
N ALA A 427 13.99 -19.47 -20.12
CA ALA A 427 13.47 -18.46 -19.21
C ALA A 427 14.36 -18.27 -17.97
N ALA A 428 13.92 -17.39 -17.07
CA ALA A 428 14.57 -17.21 -15.78
C ALA A 428 14.59 -18.52 -14.98
N THR A 429 15.69 -18.75 -14.25
CA THR A 429 15.95 -20.00 -13.52
C THR A 429 15.45 -20.00 -12.08
N ASN A 430 15.31 -18.82 -11.49
CA ASN A 430 15.04 -18.63 -10.06
C ASN A 430 13.96 -17.57 -9.84
N PRO A 431 13.18 -17.67 -8.73
CA PRO A 431 12.28 -16.60 -8.30
C PRO A 431 13.06 -15.36 -7.84
N THR A 432 12.40 -14.20 -7.89
CA THR A 432 12.96 -12.89 -7.51
C THR A 432 13.63 -12.89 -6.14
N TRP A 433 13.03 -13.51 -5.13
CA TRP A 433 13.46 -13.36 -3.74
C TRP A 433 14.64 -14.26 -3.35
N ASP A 434 15.09 -15.16 -4.23
CA ASP A 434 16.38 -15.85 -4.09
C ASP A 434 17.57 -14.87 -4.10
N LEU A 435 17.34 -13.62 -4.54
CA LEU A 435 18.30 -12.54 -4.44
C LEU A 435 18.68 -12.21 -2.99
N GLU A 436 17.78 -12.38 -2.01
CA GLU A 436 18.07 -12.10 -0.58
C GLU A 436 19.14 -13.05 -0.02
N ASP A 437 19.19 -14.29 -0.51
CA ASP A 437 20.17 -15.31 -0.11
C ASP A 437 21.50 -15.21 -0.88
N SER A 438 21.55 -14.35 -1.91
CA SER A 438 22.68 -14.21 -2.81
C SER A 438 23.80 -13.35 -2.21
N LYS A 439 25.03 -13.88 -2.18
CA LYS A 439 26.20 -13.17 -1.61
C LYS A 439 26.95 -12.29 -2.60
N ARG A 440 26.72 -12.48 -3.89
CA ARG A 440 27.43 -11.81 -4.99
C ARG A 440 26.50 -11.68 -6.18
N PHE A 441 26.56 -10.52 -6.83
CA PHE A 441 25.75 -10.21 -8.01
C PHE A 441 26.66 -9.88 -9.19
N LEU A 442 26.34 -10.42 -10.36
CA LEU A 442 26.95 -10.04 -11.63
C LEU A 442 25.83 -9.52 -12.53
N VAL A 443 25.81 -8.21 -12.76
CA VAL A 443 24.82 -7.55 -13.62
C VAL A 443 25.47 -7.30 -14.98
N VAL A 444 24.89 -7.85 -16.05
CA VAL A 444 25.42 -7.73 -17.42
C VAL A 444 24.41 -7.00 -18.30
N SER A 445 24.81 -5.83 -18.83
CA SER A 445 24.01 -5.06 -19.80
C SER A 445 22.57 -4.77 -19.35
N SER A 446 22.34 -4.52 -18.05
CA SER A 446 21.03 -4.19 -17.50
C SER A 446 21.12 -3.00 -16.56
N ASN A 447 20.05 -2.20 -16.52
CA ASN A 447 19.85 -1.16 -15.51
C ASN A 447 18.59 -1.46 -14.71
N MET A 448 18.73 -2.29 -13.68
CA MET A 448 17.59 -2.81 -12.91
C MET A 448 16.81 -1.71 -12.18
N THR A 449 17.47 -0.62 -11.73
CA THR A 449 16.80 0.47 -11.01
C THR A 449 15.77 1.20 -11.90
N GLU A 450 15.99 1.26 -13.20
CA GLU A 450 15.10 1.93 -14.16
C GLU A 450 14.12 0.98 -14.86
N GLU A 451 14.62 -0.18 -15.28
CA GLU A 451 13.86 -1.14 -16.09
C GLU A 451 12.93 -1.99 -15.22
N GLN A 452 13.39 -2.37 -14.04
CA GLN A 452 12.78 -3.36 -13.15
C GLN A 452 12.95 -2.93 -11.69
N ASN A 453 12.61 -1.68 -11.39
CA ASN A 453 12.94 -1.00 -10.14
C ASN A 453 12.72 -1.84 -8.85
N VAL A 454 11.61 -2.57 -8.75
CA VAL A 454 11.32 -3.42 -7.58
C VAL A 454 12.29 -4.60 -7.44
N LEU A 455 12.91 -5.10 -8.51
CA LEU A 455 13.98 -6.12 -8.45
C LEU A 455 15.33 -5.56 -8.00
N ALA A 456 15.53 -4.24 -8.05
CA ALA A 456 16.78 -3.61 -7.59
C ALA A 456 16.80 -3.35 -6.08
N VAL A 457 15.65 -3.52 -5.42
CA VAL A 457 15.40 -3.27 -4.00
C VAL A 457 15.77 -4.44 -3.05
N PRO A 458 15.65 -5.73 -3.41
CA PRO A 458 15.84 -6.87 -2.49
C PRO A 458 17.27 -7.11 -1.99
N ILE A 459 18.06 -6.06 -1.73
CA ILE A 459 19.49 -6.14 -1.37
C ILE A 459 19.74 -5.51 0.00
#